data_AF-H1PMM3-F1
#
_entry.id   AF-H1PMM3-F1
#
_cell.length_a   1.000
_cell.length_b   1.000
_cell.length_c   1.000
_cell.angle_alpha   90.00
_cell.angle_beta   90.00
_cell.angle_gamma   90.00
#
_symmetry.space_group_name_H-M   'P 1'
#
loop_
_entity.id
_entity.type
_entity.pdbx_description
1 polymer ?
#
loop_
_entity_poly.entity_id
_entity_poly.type
_entity_poly.pdbx_seq_one_letter_code
_entity_poly.pdbx_strand_id
1 'polypeptide(L)' 'MLTREKYTGDVAIADSGGSDNRYLNKDHHEGIISKEQFEAVQLEMELRSNIELGEDGKARRKRKKYSSKRGIKL' A
#
# COMPACT_ATOMS: atom_id res chain seq x y z
N MET A 1 -2.19 7.95 0.60
CA MET A 1 -2.81 8.45 -0.65
C MET A 1 -2.50 7.57 -1.86
N LEU A 2 -1.41 6.77 -1.84
CA LEU A 2 -1.00 5.87 -2.93
C LEU A 2 -1.48 4.42 -2.76
N THR A 3 -2.55 4.15 -2.04
CA THR A 3 -3.04 2.78 -1.76
C THR A 3 -4.21 2.35 -2.66
N ARG A 4 -4.66 3.22 -3.57
CA ARG A 4 -5.84 2.95 -4.39
C ARG A 4 -5.40 2.44 -5.76
N GLU A 5 -5.88 1.27 -6.13
CA GLU A 5 -5.59 0.62 -7.41
C GLU A 5 -6.18 1.36 -8.62
N LYS A 6 -7.14 2.27 -8.41
CA LYS A 6 -7.68 3.10 -9.49
C LYS A 6 -6.62 3.88 -10.26
N TYR A 7 -5.45 4.14 -9.69
CA TYR A 7 -4.39 4.84 -10.42
C TYR A 7 -3.73 3.98 -11.51
N THR A 8 -3.90 2.66 -11.48
CA THR A 8 -3.38 1.72 -12.49
C THR A 8 -4.45 1.30 -13.50
N GLY A 9 -5.66 1.86 -13.44
CA GLY A 9 -6.79 1.49 -14.30
C GLY A 9 -7.77 0.49 -13.67
N ASP A 10 -7.41 -0.11 -12.53
CA ASP A 10 -8.17 -1.15 -11.85
C ASP A 10 -9.14 -0.58 -10.80
N VAL A 11 -10.40 -1.04 -10.78
CA VAL A 11 -11.42 -0.55 -9.85
C VAL A 11 -12.02 -1.69 -9.05
N ALA A 12 -11.87 -1.62 -7.72
CA ALA A 12 -12.58 -2.49 -6.80
C ALA A 12 -13.99 -1.93 -6.51
N ILE A 13 -15.02 -2.72 -6.82
CA ILE A 13 -16.43 -2.39 -6.61
C ILE A 13 -16.94 -3.24 -5.43
N ALA A 14 -17.42 -2.57 -4.38
CA ALA A 14 -18.08 -3.23 -3.26
C ALA A 14 -19.49 -3.64 -3.67
N ASP A 15 -19.91 -4.85 -3.29
CA ASP A 15 -21.29 -5.28 -3.47
C ASP A 15 -22.23 -4.48 -2.55
N SER A 16 -23.34 -4.00 -3.10
CA SER A 16 -24.38 -3.28 -2.35
C SER A 16 -25.11 -4.13 -1.32
N GLY A 17 -24.97 -5.47 -1.38
CA GLY A 17 -25.63 -6.41 -0.48
C GLY A 17 -25.10 -6.47 0.96
N GLY A 18 -24.18 -5.60 1.35
CA GLY A 18 -23.58 -5.61 2.69
C GLY A 18 -22.63 -6.79 2.95
N SER A 19 -22.27 -7.53 1.89
CA SER A 19 -21.23 -8.55 1.95
C SER A 19 -19.85 -7.90 1.83
N ASP A 20 -18.83 -8.51 2.45
CA ASP A 20 -17.43 -8.06 2.30
C ASP A 20 -16.85 -8.39 0.90
N ASN A 21 -17.67 -8.92 -0.01
CA ASN A 21 -17.25 -9.27 -1.36
C ASN A 21 -16.94 -8.00 -2.16
N ARG A 22 -15.77 -8.00 -2.79
CA ARG A 22 -15.33 -6.94 -3.70
C ARG A 22 -15.02 -7.56 -5.06
N TYR A 23 -15.61 -6.99 -6.09
CA TYR A 23 -15.32 -7.36 -7.47
C TYR A 23 -14.21 -6.46 -8.01
N LEU A 24 -13.21 -7.04 -8.66
CA LEU A 24 -12.13 -6.30 -9.30
C LEU A 24 -12.43 -6.16 -10.80
N ASN A 25 -12.69 -4.93 -11.25
CA ASN A 25 -12.79 -4.60 -12.66
C ASN A 25 -11.43 -4.11 -13.17
N LYS A 26 -10.78 -4.91 -14.02
CA LYS A 26 -9.46 -4.60 -14.57
C LYS A 26 -9.57 -3.74 -15.82
N ASP A 27 -8.58 -2.87 -16.02
CA ASP A 27 -8.47 -2.03 -17.23
C ASP A 27 -9.74 -1.21 -17.54
N HIS A 28 -10.45 -0.76 -16.48
CA HIS A 28 -11.69 0.00 -16.63
C HIS A 28 -11.46 1.39 -17.25
N HIS A 29 -10.28 1.95 -17.05
CA HIS A 29 -9.85 3.23 -17.62
C HIS A 29 -8.33 3.25 -17.78
N GLU A 30 -7.84 4.22 -18.56
CA GLU A 30 -6.40 4.45 -18.70
C GLU A 30 -5.80 4.85 -17.34
N GLY A 31 -4.86 4.04 -16.87
CA GLY A 31 -4.14 4.29 -15.63
C GLY A 31 -3.28 5.55 -15.73
N ILE A 32 -3.28 6.35 -14.66
CA ILE A 32 -2.42 7.54 -14.56
C ILE A 32 -0.95 7.13 -14.36
N ILE A 33 -0.71 5.98 -13.71
CA ILE A 33 0.60 5.39 -13.48
C ILE A 33 0.60 3.92 -13.91
N SER A 34 1.77 3.38 -14.24
CA SER A 34 1.86 1.95 -14.56
C SER A 34 1.67 1.09 -13.30
N LYS A 35 1.19 -0.13 -13.50
CA LYS A 35 1.04 -1.10 -12.41
C LYS A 35 2.37 -1.41 -11.71
N GLU A 36 3.44 -1.53 -12.48
CA GLU A 36 4.80 -1.75 -11.96
C GLU A 36 5.25 -0.60 -11.03
N GLN A 37 5.02 0.65 -11.42
CA GLN A 37 5.33 1.81 -10.58
C GLN A 37 4.50 1.81 -9.29
N PHE A 38 3.24 1.41 -9.36
CA PHE A 38 2.38 1.31 -8.20
C PHE A 38 2.85 0.24 -7.21
N GLU A 39 3.22 -0.95 -7.72
CA GLU A 39 3.74 -2.06 -6.92
C GLU A 39 5.07 -1.70 -6.23
N ALA A 40 6.00 -1.07 -6.95
CA ALA A 40 7.25 -0.58 -6.38
C ALA A 40 7.02 0.41 -5.22
N VAL A 41 6.02 1.29 -5.35
CA VAL A 41 5.64 2.22 -4.27
C VAL A 41 5.03 1.50 -3.07
N GLN A 42 4.19 0.47 -3.27
CA GLN A 42 3.64 -0.30 -2.16
C GLN A 42 4.74 -0.96 -1.34
N LEU A 43 5.73 -1.57 -2.01
CA LEU A 43 6.88 -2.20 -1.37
C LEU A 43 7.70 -1.18 -0.56
N GLU A 44 8.02 -0.02 -1.13
CA GLU A 44 8.74 1.05 -0.41
C GLU A 44 7.94 1.59 0.78
N MET A 45 6.61 1.69 0.66
CA MET A 45 5.74 2.09 1.77
C MET A 45 5.77 1.08 2.91
N GLU A 46 5.72 -0.22 2.59
CA GLU A 46 5.83 -1.29 3.58
C GLU A 46 7.21 -1.29 4.25
N LEU A 47 8.29 -1.11 3.49
CA LEU A 47 9.65 -1.00 4.00
C LEU A 47 9.80 0.17 4.98
N ARG A 48 9.27 1.35 4.61
CA ARG A 48 9.25 2.56 5.46
C ARG A 48 8.32 2.45 6.65
N SER A 49 7.35 1.55 6.61
CA SER A 49 6.43 1.35 7.72
C SER A 49 7.23 0.95 8.97
N ASN A 50 6.80 1.47 10.12
CA ASN A 50 7.36 1.08 11.41
C ASN A 50 6.74 -0.23 11.93
N ILE A 51 6.09 -1.02 11.06
CA ILE A 51 5.38 -2.24 11.40
C ILE A 51 6.14 -3.40 10.75
N GLU A 52 6.30 -4.50 11.49
CA GLU A 52 6.83 -5.78 11.04
C GLU A 52 5.83 -6.88 11.40
N LEU A 53 5.67 -7.88 10.53
CA LEU A 53 4.91 -9.08 10.87
C LEU A 53 5.85 -10.04 11.61
N GLY A 54 5.50 -10.45 12.83
CA GLY A 54 6.22 -11.52 13.53
C GLY A 54 5.96 -12.88 12.89
N GLU A 55 6.78 -13.89 13.25
CA GLU A 55 6.55 -15.29 12.84
C GLU A 55 5.18 -15.82 13.30
N ASP A 56 4.62 -15.23 14.35
CA ASP A 56 3.29 -15.51 14.89
C ASP A 56 2.16 -14.80 14.12
N GLY A 57 2.47 -14.11 13.01
CA GLY A 57 1.54 -13.35 12.19
C GLY A 57 1.06 -12.06 12.84
N LYS A 58 1.55 -11.70 14.03
CA LYS A 58 1.13 -10.49 14.74
C LYS A 58 1.93 -9.28 14.26
N ALA A 59 1.22 -8.18 14.04
CA ALA A 59 1.84 -6.90 13.72
C ALA A 59 2.56 -6.34 14.96
N ARG A 60 3.87 -6.13 14.84
CA ARG A 60 4.70 -5.53 15.89
C ARG A 60 5.40 -4.29 15.38
N ARG A 61 5.79 -3.39 16.27
CA ARG A 61 6.50 -2.17 15.89
C ARG A 61 8.00 -2.46 15.74
N LYS A 62 8.58 -2.08 14.61
CA LYS A 62 10.03 -2.10 14.37
C LYS A 62 10.75 -1.26 15.44
N ARG A 63 11.93 -1.73 15.83
CA ARG A 63 12.79 -1.04 16.81
C ARG A 63 13.39 0.26 16.25
N LYS A 64 13.61 0.32 14.93
CA LYS A 64 14.07 1.51 14.20
C LYS A 64 12.86 2.17 13.52
N LYS A 65 12.79 3.50 13.57
CA LYS A 65 11.81 4.30 12.84
C LYS A 65 12.44 5.15 11.76
N TYR A 66 11.70 5.40 10.68
CA TYR A 66 12.03 6.48 9.76
C TYR A 66 11.76 7.82 10.46
N SER A 67 12.77 8.68 10.55
CA SER A 67 12.70 9.95 11.27
C SER A 67 13.65 10.94 10.62
N SER A 68 13.11 12.09 10.19
CA SER A 68 13.89 13.22 9.68
C SER A 68 14.72 13.92 10.76
N LYS A 69 14.42 13.67 12.05
CA LYS A 69 15.10 14.31 13.20
C LYS A 69 16.42 13.65 13.64
N ARG A 70 17.10 12.89 12.79
CA ARG A 70 18.45 12.38 13.11
C ARG A 70 19.47 13.39 12.63
N GLY A 71 20.03 14.12 13.59
CA GLY A 71 21.02 15.18 13.36
C GLY A 71 22.24 14.66 12.62
N ILE A 72 22.44 15.19 11.43
CA ILE A 72 23.77 15.27 10.82
C ILE A 72 24.54 16.22 11.71
N LYS A 73 25.47 15.71 12.53
CA LYS A 73 26.56 16.54 13.03
C LYS A 73 27.58 16.59 11.89
N LEU A 74 27.57 17.71 11.16
CA LEU A 74 28.68 18.14 10.31
C LEU A 74 29.91 18.39 11.20
#